data_AF-A0A1I8H433-F1
#
_entry.id   AF-A0A1I8H433-F1
#
_cell.length_a   1.000
_cell.length_b   1.000
_cell.length_c   1.000
_cell.angle_alpha   90.00
_cell.angle_beta   90.00
_cell.angle_gamma   90.00
#
_symmetry.space_group_name_H-M   'P 1'
#
loop_
_entity.id
_entity.type
_entity.pdbx_description
1 polymer ?
#
loop_
_entity_poly.entity_id
_entity_poly.type
_entity_poly.pdbx_seq_one_letter_code
_entity_poly.pdbx_strand_id
1 'polypeptide(L)'
;MSQQPPQISQQAVLMQSGQLPEDVDTPVKGHDFNAPDGLSLEALMKSFATTGFQGTNLSLAIDEINRMLDCKFAKPEEAAGAAAANGDSEVSNPNPYGRARTNCTIFLAFTSNMISSGVRESIRYLVEHNLVDVLVTTGGAVEEDLIKCMHPTYIGDFHRWPGAQLRQAGINRIGNLLVPNKNYCAFESWLVPILDVMLAEQNEQKINWTPSKLIHRLGREINSPESVLYWCHRNGIPVFCPSITDGACGDVLYFHSYRSPGLVLDAIEDIRLVNSQAVFARNTGMIVLGGGVVKHHTCNANLMRNGANFAVFINTGQEFDGSDSGARPDEAVSWGKIRLDARPVKVYSDATLAFPLIRAEQLGRNASDSRVKVTRRQAVGMSDSRNPFYTEDKNPFSLGGGGGRNPFETGQDRQAGSFGSYNPGGGYGYEGRSTVQQQVQASQSRQLETQRRALQSIYSSESMGVDTAQELVRQGEVLNRTEEKLDHIEAVQKESQGHINSLSSMFGGVKNWFRGDSAKKRQQPAQQYEPAGASLDKAMAVSSTAEARRVAAQEPAASFGAAATGAAGYQQQQQRQQPQTSYDRAFSENLGEMEHGMGRLKQLAMGLGGEIDRQNSQLERM
;
A
#
# COMPACT_ATOMS: atom_id res chain seq x y z
N MET A 1 -35.72 40.59 -23.62
CA MET A 1 -35.31 39.19 -23.44
C MET A 1 -36.57 38.33 -23.42
N SER A 2 -36.58 37.20 -24.13
CA SER A 2 -37.63 36.18 -23.98
C SER A 2 -37.80 35.85 -22.49
N GLN A 3 -39.04 35.89 -21.97
CA GLN A 3 -39.33 35.48 -20.60
C GLN A 3 -39.44 33.95 -20.46
N GLN A 4 -39.32 33.19 -21.55
CA GLN A 4 -39.38 31.73 -21.51
C GLN A 4 -37.97 31.12 -21.48
N PRO A 5 -37.73 30.10 -20.62
CA PRO A 5 -36.47 29.36 -20.62
C PRO A 5 -36.24 28.68 -21.98
N PRO A 6 -34.98 28.54 -22.43
CA PRO A 6 -34.68 27.79 -23.64
C PRO A 6 -35.23 26.35 -23.56
N GLN A 7 -35.99 25.92 -24.56
CA GLN A 7 -36.62 24.60 -24.59
C GLN A 7 -35.59 23.47 -24.50
N ILE A 8 -34.43 23.61 -25.13
CA ILE A 8 -33.34 22.63 -25.06
C ILE A 8 -32.84 22.44 -23.62
N SER A 9 -32.78 23.51 -22.83
CA SER A 9 -32.40 23.45 -21.42
C SER A 9 -33.48 22.78 -20.58
N GLN A 10 -34.76 23.04 -20.88
CA GLN A 10 -35.87 22.37 -20.18
C GLN A 10 -35.90 20.87 -20.46
N GLN A 11 -35.72 20.46 -21.72
CA GLN A 11 -35.68 19.04 -22.10
C GLN A 11 -34.48 18.33 -21.46
N ALA A 12 -33.31 18.98 -21.43
CA ALA A 12 -32.11 18.40 -20.81
C ALA A 12 -32.23 18.28 -19.29
N VAL A 13 -32.77 19.30 -18.61
CA VAL A 13 -32.80 19.35 -17.13
C VAL A 13 -34.00 18.61 -16.54
N LEU A 14 -35.13 18.57 -17.24
CA LEU A 14 -36.39 17.99 -16.74
C LEU A 14 -36.71 16.64 -17.38
N MET A 15 -35.68 15.93 -17.86
CA MET A 15 -35.82 14.57 -18.37
C MET A 15 -36.42 13.67 -17.29
N GLN A 16 -37.51 12.97 -17.61
CA GLN A 16 -38.14 12.03 -16.69
C GLN A 16 -37.29 10.77 -16.56
N SER A 17 -37.09 10.30 -15.32
CA SER A 17 -36.36 9.06 -15.05
C SER A 17 -37.19 7.83 -15.42
N GLY A 18 -36.52 6.78 -15.90
CA GLY A 18 -37.09 5.44 -15.96
C GLY A 18 -37.20 4.78 -14.58
N GLN A 19 -37.64 3.52 -14.55
CA GLN A 19 -37.58 2.69 -13.34
C GLN A 19 -36.13 2.29 -13.04
N LEU A 20 -35.82 2.08 -11.76
CA LEU A 20 -34.55 1.49 -11.34
C LEU A 20 -34.48 0.00 -11.74
N PRO A 21 -33.27 -0.59 -11.84
CA PRO A 21 -33.11 -2.03 -12.05
C PRO A 21 -33.81 -2.87 -10.96
N GLU A 22 -34.21 -4.11 -11.31
CA GLU A 22 -35.03 -4.99 -10.44
C GLU A 22 -34.37 -5.34 -9.09
N ASP A 23 -33.04 -5.30 -9.00
CA ASP A 23 -32.25 -5.60 -7.81
C ASP A 23 -31.82 -4.35 -7.01
N VAL A 24 -32.32 -3.17 -7.39
CA VAL A 24 -31.99 -1.88 -6.74
C VAL A 24 -33.21 -1.35 -6.00
N ASP A 25 -33.41 -1.83 -4.78
CA ASP A 25 -34.55 -1.47 -3.90
C ASP A 25 -34.13 -0.76 -2.60
N THR A 26 -32.83 -0.78 -2.28
CA THR A 26 -32.30 -0.31 -0.99
C THR A 26 -32.00 1.19 -1.04
N PRO A 27 -32.74 2.04 -0.28
CA PRO A 27 -32.48 3.47 -0.25
C PRO A 27 -31.22 3.80 0.55
N VAL A 28 -30.50 4.84 0.12
CA VAL A 28 -29.38 5.39 0.90
C VAL A 28 -29.92 5.98 2.20
N LYS A 29 -29.41 5.48 3.33
CA LYS A 29 -29.76 5.93 4.68
C LYS A 29 -28.60 5.67 5.63
N GLY A 30 -28.10 6.73 6.27
CA GLY A 30 -27.07 6.63 7.31
C GLY A 30 -27.63 6.24 8.68
N HIS A 31 -26.74 6.07 9.65
CA HIS A 31 -27.09 5.83 11.05
C HIS A 31 -27.89 7.01 11.65
N ASP A 32 -28.97 6.73 12.36
CA ASP A 32 -29.75 7.73 13.08
C ASP A 32 -29.32 7.78 14.56
N PHE A 33 -28.55 8.81 14.92
CA PHE A 33 -28.11 9.01 16.30
C PHE A 33 -29.24 9.39 17.27
N ASN A 34 -30.45 9.70 16.77
CA ASN A 34 -31.62 9.94 17.62
C ASN A 34 -32.43 8.66 17.90
N ALA A 35 -32.11 7.55 17.25
CA ALA A 35 -32.75 6.27 17.52
C ALA A 35 -32.47 5.82 18.97
N PRO A 36 -33.32 4.96 19.56
CA PRO A 36 -33.10 4.45 20.93
C PRO A 36 -31.74 3.77 21.11
N ASP A 37 -31.19 3.18 20.04
CA ASP A 37 -29.86 2.57 19.95
C ASP A 37 -28.85 3.45 19.20
N GLY A 38 -29.09 4.76 19.12
CA GLY A 38 -28.30 5.72 18.34
C GLY A 38 -26.81 5.80 18.72
N LEU A 39 -26.43 5.37 19.93
CA LEU A 39 -25.03 5.30 20.38
C LEU A 39 -24.42 3.87 20.28
N SER A 40 -25.15 2.92 19.69
CA SER A 40 -24.67 1.56 19.46
C SER A 40 -23.66 1.51 18.32
N LEU A 41 -22.45 1.04 18.63
CA LEU A 41 -21.43 0.78 17.61
C LEU A 41 -21.89 -0.30 16.62
N GLU A 42 -22.64 -1.30 17.08
CA GLU A 42 -23.17 -2.36 16.21
C GLU A 42 -24.16 -1.79 15.18
N ALA A 43 -25.08 -0.94 15.62
CA ALA A 43 -26.05 -0.30 14.74
C ALA A 43 -25.36 0.64 13.74
N LEU A 44 -24.37 1.41 14.21
CA LEU A 44 -23.53 2.25 13.35
C LEU A 44 -22.82 1.42 12.27
N MET A 45 -22.16 0.33 12.65
CA MET A 45 -21.45 -0.55 11.71
C MET A 45 -22.40 -1.17 10.68
N LYS A 46 -23.59 -1.62 11.12
CA LYS A 46 -24.62 -2.16 10.21
C LYS A 46 -25.13 -1.13 9.20
N SER A 47 -25.23 0.15 9.61
CA SER A 47 -25.67 1.23 8.73
C SER A 47 -24.73 1.50 7.55
N PHE A 48 -23.47 1.04 7.61
CA PHE A 48 -22.53 1.22 6.52
C PHE A 48 -22.97 0.55 5.21
N ALA A 49 -23.77 -0.53 5.28
CA ALA A 49 -24.38 -1.16 4.12
C ALA A 49 -25.18 -0.15 3.27
N THR A 50 -25.88 0.77 3.91
CA THR A 50 -26.78 1.75 3.27
C THR A 50 -26.24 3.18 3.26
N THR A 51 -24.98 3.39 3.69
CA THR A 51 -24.37 4.73 3.76
C THR A 51 -23.82 5.22 2.41
N GLY A 52 -23.34 4.31 1.55
CA GLY A 52 -22.74 4.64 0.25
C GLY A 52 -21.21 4.76 0.28
N PHE A 53 -20.61 4.87 -0.90
CA PHE A 53 -19.16 4.98 -1.13
C PHE A 53 -18.35 3.89 -0.40
N GLN A 54 -17.26 4.25 0.30
CA GLN A 54 -16.43 3.29 1.02
C GLN A 54 -17.12 2.71 2.28
N GLY A 55 -18.20 3.34 2.78
CA GLY A 55 -19.03 2.74 3.83
C GLY A 55 -19.62 1.42 3.36
N THR A 56 -20.24 1.42 2.18
CA THR A 56 -20.79 0.19 1.58
C THR A 56 -19.69 -0.84 1.32
N ASN A 57 -18.52 -0.45 0.80
CA ASN A 57 -17.41 -1.39 0.61
C ASN A 57 -16.89 -1.98 1.93
N LEU A 58 -16.89 -1.22 3.03
CA LEU A 58 -16.51 -1.72 4.34
C LEU A 58 -17.50 -2.79 4.83
N SER A 59 -18.81 -2.57 4.65
CA SER A 59 -19.83 -3.57 4.98
C SER A 59 -19.67 -4.85 4.13
N LEU A 60 -19.48 -4.69 2.82
CA LEU A 60 -19.26 -5.82 1.92
C LEU A 60 -17.99 -6.61 2.28
N ALA A 61 -16.93 -5.92 2.73
CA ALA A 61 -15.71 -6.57 3.20
C ALA A 61 -15.95 -7.40 4.47
N ILE A 62 -16.76 -6.90 5.40
CA ILE A 62 -17.18 -7.64 6.61
C ILE A 62 -17.95 -8.90 6.21
N ASP A 63 -18.92 -8.78 5.30
CA ASP A 63 -19.72 -9.91 4.83
C ASP A 63 -18.88 -10.96 4.10
N GLU A 64 -17.92 -10.53 3.27
CA GLU A 64 -17.05 -11.46 2.54
C GLU A 64 -16.06 -12.18 3.47
N ILE A 65 -15.52 -11.52 4.50
CA ILE A 65 -14.70 -12.19 5.52
C ILE A 65 -15.55 -13.15 6.37
N ASN A 66 -16.78 -12.78 6.72
CA ASN A 66 -17.70 -13.67 7.43
C ASN A 66 -18.00 -14.92 6.59
N ARG A 67 -18.23 -14.77 5.28
CA ARG A 67 -18.32 -15.91 4.34
C ARG A 67 -17.07 -16.80 4.33
N MET A 68 -15.87 -16.22 4.42
CA MET A 68 -14.62 -17.00 4.53
C MET A 68 -14.60 -17.83 5.82
N LEU A 69 -14.96 -17.24 6.96
CA LEU A 69 -14.98 -17.90 8.27
C LEU A 69 -16.06 -18.98 8.33
N ASP A 70 -17.27 -18.69 7.85
CA ASP A 70 -18.37 -19.65 7.76
C ASP A 70 -17.94 -20.83 6.88
N CYS A 71 -17.31 -20.56 5.73
CA CYS A 71 -16.78 -21.60 4.85
C CYS A 71 -15.69 -22.43 5.55
N LYS A 72 -14.80 -21.80 6.31
CA LYS A 72 -13.72 -22.46 7.07
C LYS A 72 -14.26 -23.42 8.12
N PHE A 73 -15.29 -23.01 8.86
CA PHE A 73 -15.86 -23.75 9.99
C PHE A 73 -17.11 -24.59 9.63
N ALA A 74 -17.54 -24.58 8.36
CA ALA A 74 -18.65 -25.39 7.87
C ALA A 74 -18.43 -26.89 8.14
N LYS A 75 -19.52 -27.60 8.45
CA LYS A 75 -19.47 -29.05 8.68
C LYS A 75 -19.16 -29.78 7.36
N PRO A 76 -18.49 -30.95 7.41
CA PRO A 76 -18.12 -31.72 6.23
C PRO A 76 -19.29 -32.04 5.28
N GLU A 77 -20.51 -32.22 5.81
CA GLU A 77 -21.72 -32.53 5.03
C GLU A 77 -22.26 -31.33 4.24
N GLU A 78 -22.00 -30.08 4.69
CA GLU A 78 -22.39 -28.85 3.98
C GLU A 78 -21.35 -28.45 2.92
N ALA A 79 -20.09 -28.85 3.10
CA ALA A 79 -19.00 -28.63 2.15
C ALA A 79 -19.11 -29.50 0.87
N ALA A 80 -19.91 -30.57 0.91
CA ALA A 80 -20.08 -31.52 -0.18
C ALA A 80 -20.84 -30.96 -1.40
N GLY A 81 -21.54 -29.83 -1.24
CA GLY A 81 -22.38 -29.24 -2.30
C GLY A 81 -21.62 -28.60 -3.47
N ALA A 82 -20.31 -28.34 -3.34
CA ALA A 82 -19.54 -27.64 -4.39
C ALA A 82 -18.19 -28.27 -4.78
N ALA A 83 -17.72 -29.32 -4.08
CA ALA A 83 -16.34 -29.81 -4.23
C ALA A 83 -16.18 -31.33 -4.37
N ALA A 84 -17.26 -32.10 -4.54
CA ALA A 84 -17.20 -33.57 -4.68
C ALA A 84 -16.82 -34.07 -6.10
N ALA A 85 -16.05 -33.28 -6.87
CA ALA A 85 -15.67 -33.66 -8.24
C ALA A 85 -14.25 -34.25 -8.38
N ASN A 86 -13.41 -34.16 -7.35
CA ASN A 86 -12.06 -34.76 -7.39
C ASN A 86 -11.88 -35.66 -6.17
N GLY A 87 -11.62 -36.95 -6.41
CA GLY A 87 -11.53 -38.01 -5.41
C GLY A 87 -10.73 -37.62 -4.17
N ASP A 88 -11.40 -37.62 -3.02
CA ASP A 88 -10.89 -37.30 -1.68
C ASP A 88 -9.97 -38.42 -1.11
N SER A 89 -9.25 -39.16 -1.96
CA SER A 89 -8.25 -40.16 -1.54
C SER A 89 -6.86 -39.52 -1.49
N GLU A 90 -6.31 -39.37 -0.27
CA GLU A 90 -4.91 -38.98 0.01
C GLU A 90 -4.41 -37.65 -0.59
N VAL A 91 -5.17 -36.56 -0.46
CA VAL A 91 -4.60 -35.24 -0.78
C VAL A 91 -3.56 -34.86 0.27
N SER A 92 -2.29 -34.85 -0.12
CA SER A 92 -1.14 -34.41 0.68
C SER A 92 -1.43 -33.09 1.38
N ASN A 93 -1.17 -33.03 2.68
CA ASN A 93 -1.25 -31.79 3.45
C ASN A 93 0.09 -31.05 3.32
N PRO A 94 0.15 -29.94 2.58
CA PRO A 94 1.41 -29.24 2.32
C PRO A 94 1.93 -28.46 3.54
N ASN A 95 1.17 -28.36 4.64
CA ASN A 95 1.58 -27.60 5.80
C ASN A 95 2.79 -28.28 6.48
N PRO A 96 3.92 -27.57 6.64
CA PRO A 96 5.16 -28.17 7.17
C PRO A 96 5.11 -28.47 8.67
N TYR A 97 4.07 -28.03 9.38
CA TYR A 97 3.94 -28.10 10.84
C TYR A 97 2.78 -28.98 11.30
N GLY A 98 2.23 -29.83 10.42
CA GLY A 98 1.21 -30.82 10.78
C GLY A 98 -0.18 -30.24 11.09
N ARG A 99 -0.44 -28.99 10.69
CA ARG A 99 -1.75 -28.34 10.85
C ARG A 99 -2.83 -29.04 10.04
N ALA A 100 -3.96 -29.41 10.65
CA ALA A 100 -5.10 -29.98 9.93
C ALA A 100 -5.67 -29.01 8.88
N ARG A 101 -6.05 -29.54 7.71
CA ARG A 101 -6.71 -28.74 6.66
C ARG A 101 -8.12 -28.35 7.10
N THR A 102 -8.52 -27.12 6.79
CA THR A 102 -9.90 -26.63 6.93
C THR A 102 -10.59 -26.56 5.58
N ASN A 103 -11.90 -26.34 5.57
CA ASN A 103 -12.67 -26.27 4.33
C ASN A 103 -12.38 -24.99 3.51
N CYS A 104 -11.88 -23.94 4.17
CA CYS A 104 -11.30 -22.76 3.53
C CYS A 104 -9.93 -22.46 4.15
N THR A 105 -8.90 -22.32 3.32
CA THR A 105 -7.56 -21.86 3.70
C THR A 105 -7.50 -20.34 3.55
N ILE A 106 -7.38 -19.61 4.65
CA ILE A 106 -7.39 -18.15 4.66
C ILE A 106 -5.95 -17.62 4.69
N PHE A 107 -5.58 -16.90 3.62
CA PHE A 107 -4.34 -16.16 3.50
C PHE A 107 -4.54 -14.75 4.03
N LEU A 108 -3.77 -14.35 5.04
CA LEU A 108 -3.70 -12.99 5.54
C LEU A 108 -2.36 -12.37 5.14
N ALA A 109 -2.42 -11.35 4.31
CA ALA A 109 -1.25 -10.63 3.82
C ALA A 109 -1.24 -9.19 4.34
N PHE A 110 -0.09 -8.71 4.81
CA PHE A 110 0.03 -7.34 5.33
C PHE A 110 1.42 -6.77 5.18
N THR A 111 1.51 -5.46 4.95
CA THR A 111 2.77 -4.71 4.86
C THR A 111 3.40 -4.46 6.24
N SER A 112 4.71 -4.19 6.28
CA SER A 112 5.48 -3.97 7.52
C SER A 112 4.87 -2.93 8.46
N ASN A 113 4.43 -1.79 7.92
CA ASN A 113 3.83 -0.70 8.68
C ASN A 113 2.56 -1.11 9.47
N MET A 114 1.89 -2.20 9.10
CA MET A 114 0.78 -2.74 9.89
C MET A 114 1.26 -3.30 11.23
N ILE A 115 2.42 -3.95 11.26
CA ILE A 115 3.05 -4.42 12.50
C ILE A 115 3.69 -3.27 13.27
N SER A 116 4.23 -2.24 12.60
CA SER A 116 4.71 -1.03 13.27
C SER A 116 3.58 -0.32 14.02
N SER A 117 2.37 -0.32 13.45
CA SER A 117 1.16 0.23 14.06
C SER A 117 0.53 -0.66 15.15
N GLY A 118 -0.62 -0.25 15.69
CA GLY A 118 -1.45 -1.06 16.60
C GLY A 118 -2.34 -2.11 15.90
N VAL A 119 -2.26 -2.22 14.56
CA VAL A 119 -2.91 -3.32 13.83
C VAL A 119 -2.24 -4.66 14.15
N ARG A 120 -0.99 -4.64 14.62
CA ARG A 120 -0.28 -5.81 15.19
C ARG A 120 -1.14 -6.60 16.16
N GLU A 121 -1.78 -5.94 17.12
CA GLU A 121 -2.58 -6.62 18.15
C GLU A 121 -3.83 -7.28 17.55
N SER A 122 -4.41 -6.69 16.49
CA SER A 122 -5.52 -7.30 15.74
C SER A 122 -5.05 -8.54 14.97
N ILE A 123 -3.88 -8.49 14.32
CA ILE A 123 -3.28 -9.63 13.62
C ILE A 123 -2.93 -10.75 14.61
N ARG A 124 -2.30 -10.40 15.74
CA ARG A 124 -1.97 -11.33 16.84
C ARG A 124 -3.20 -12.07 17.31
N TYR A 125 -4.32 -11.37 17.50
CA TYR A 125 -5.60 -11.99 17.87
C TYR A 125 -6.04 -13.03 16.83
N LEU A 126 -6.01 -12.70 15.53
CA LEU A 126 -6.45 -13.62 14.48
C LEU A 126 -5.62 -14.91 14.45
N VAL A 127 -4.31 -14.76 14.65
CA VAL A 127 -3.37 -15.89 14.68
C VAL A 127 -3.51 -16.71 15.96
N GLU A 128 -3.58 -16.06 17.12
CA GLU A 128 -3.79 -16.69 18.44
C GLU A 128 -5.06 -17.56 18.44
N HIS A 129 -6.15 -17.03 17.89
CA HIS A 129 -7.45 -17.72 17.83
C HIS A 129 -7.63 -18.58 16.59
N ASN A 130 -6.56 -18.84 15.85
CA ASN A 130 -6.53 -19.78 14.73
C ASN A 130 -7.52 -19.47 13.59
N LEU A 131 -7.80 -18.20 13.36
CA LEU A 131 -8.78 -17.71 12.39
C LEU A 131 -8.22 -17.62 10.96
N VAL A 132 -6.90 -17.72 10.81
CA VAL A 132 -6.18 -17.70 9.53
C VAL A 132 -5.24 -18.89 9.42
N ASP A 133 -4.79 -19.22 8.20
CA ASP A 133 -4.00 -20.43 7.92
C ASP A 133 -2.61 -20.15 7.39
N VAL A 134 -2.43 -19.02 6.70
CA VAL A 134 -1.16 -18.63 6.09
C VAL A 134 -0.98 -17.13 6.27
N LEU A 135 0.23 -16.70 6.68
CA LEU A 135 0.62 -15.30 6.62
C LEU A 135 1.59 -15.03 5.48
N VAL A 136 1.46 -13.86 4.85
CA VAL A 136 2.45 -13.34 3.90
C VAL A 136 2.79 -11.90 4.29
N THR A 137 4.06 -11.61 4.52
CA THR A 137 4.49 -10.26 4.95
C THR A 137 5.89 -9.88 4.42
N THR A 138 6.41 -8.72 4.83
CA THR A 138 7.76 -8.21 4.48
C THR A 138 8.72 -8.25 5.67
N GLY A 139 10.03 -8.09 5.41
CA GLY A 139 11.09 -8.15 6.44
C GLY A 139 10.80 -7.26 7.65
N GLY A 140 10.45 -5.99 7.40
CA GLY A 140 10.06 -5.03 8.44
C GLY A 140 8.95 -5.52 9.39
N ALA A 141 7.98 -6.31 8.91
CA ALA A 141 6.93 -6.84 9.78
C ALA A 141 7.42 -7.96 10.69
N VAL A 142 8.36 -8.79 10.21
CA VAL A 142 8.96 -9.86 11.00
C VAL A 142 9.79 -9.27 12.13
N GLU A 143 10.70 -8.35 11.82
CA GLU A 143 11.57 -7.74 12.82
C GLU A 143 10.80 -6.86 13.82
N GLU A 144 9.83 -6.07 13.38
CA GLU A 144 9.12 -5.18 14.30
C GLU A 144 8.22 -5.92 15.29
N ASP A 145 7.66 -7.08 14.93
CA ASP A 145 6.92 -7.92 15.89
C ASP A 145 7.82 -8.44 17.01
N LEU A 146 9.04 -8.85 16.65
CA LEU A 146 10.06 -9.35 17.58
C LEU A 146 10.62 -8.21 18.44
N ILE A 147 11.00 -7.10 17.81
CA ILE A 147 11.51 -5.89 18.47
C ILE A 147 10.53 -5.37 19.51
N LYS A 148 9.22 -5.35 19.20
CA LYS A 148 8.18 -4.89 20.14
C LYS A 148 8.05 -5.73 21.40
N CYS A 149 8.53 -6.97 21.40
CA CYS A 149 8.62 -7.80 22.61
C CYS A 149 9.79 -7.40 23.52
N MET A 150 10.77 -6.65 23.00
CA MET A 150 11.95 -6.20 23.73
C MET A 150 11.80 -4.73 24.15
N HIS A 151 11.36 -3.88 23.22
CA HIS A 151 11.25 -2.44 23.41
C HIS A 151 10.07 -1.84 22.62
N PRO A 152 9.39 -0.82 23.16
CA PRO A 152 8.21 -0.24 22.52
C PRO A 152 8.56 0.68 21.34
N THR A 153 7.56 0.87 20.48
CA THR A 153 7.47 1.94 19.47
C THR A 153 6.58 3.05 20.02
N TYR A 154 6.88 4.31 19.70
CA TYR A 154 6.19 5.48 20.27
C TYR A 154 5.40 6.24 19.22
N ILE A 155 4.34 6.93 19.64
CA ILE A 155 3.63 7.91 18.81
C ILE A 155 4.52 9.15 18.63
N GLY A 156 4.70 9.54 17.39
CA GLY A 156 5.36 10.75 16.95
C GLY A 156 4.48 11.56 16.00
N ASP A 157 5.08 12.11 14.96
CA ASP A 157 4.43 13.02 14.02
C ASP A 157 5.11 12.93 12.64
N PHE A 158 4.36 13.17 11.57
CA PHE A 158 4.87 13.10 10.20
C PHE A 158 5.85 14.22 9.83
N HIS A 159 5.78 15.37 10.49
CA HIS A 159 6.45 16.60 10.04
C HIS A 159 7.14 17.38 11.16
N ARG A 160 6.74 17.19 12.43
CA ARG A 160 7.25 17.97 13.57
C ARG A 160 8.77 17.94 13.71
N TRP A 161 9.41 16.79 13.44
CA TRP A 161 10.85 16.63 13.56
C TRP A 161 11.50 16.33 12.20
N PRO A 162 12.43 17.18 11.73
CA PRO A 162 13.21 16.91 10.52
C PRO A 162 14.00 15.60 10.64
N GLY A 163 14.15 14.89 9.53
CA GLY A 163 14.89 13.61 9.50
C GLY A 163 16.33 13.73 10.00
N ALA A 164 17.02 14.84 9.70
CA ALA A 164 18.38 15.09 10.17
C ALA A 164 18.47 15.16 11.71
N GLN A 165 17.49 15.79 12.37
CA GLN A 165 17.46 15.88 13.83
C GLN A 165 17.20 14.51 14.46
N LEU A 166 16.23 13.76 13.93
CA LEU A 166 15.94 12.40 14.39
C LEU A 166 17.16 11.50 14.23
N ARG A 167 17.86 11.58 13.09
CA ARG A 167 19.09 10.81 12.83
C ARG A 167 20.20 11.15 13.82
N GLN A 168 20.46 12.43 14.08
CA GLN A 168 21.44 12.87 15.09
C GLN A 168 21.10 12.35 16.49
N ALA A 169 19.82 12.23 16.81
CA ALA A 169 19.35 11.68 18.08
C ALA A 169 19.28 10.14 18.10
N GLY A 170 19.60 9.45 17.00
CA GLY A 170 19.45 7.99 16.92
C GLY A 170 17.99 7.53 17.03
N ILE A 171 17.07 8.25 16.41
CA ILE A 171 15.63 7.94 16.37
C ILE A 171 15.21 7.72 14.92
N ASN A 172 14.54 6.61 14.65
CA ASN A 172 14.03 6.26 13.32
C ASN A 172 12.53 6.58 13.25
N ARG A 173 12.04 7.07 12.11
CA ARG A 173 10.63 7.45 11.92
C ARG A 173 9.94 6.52 10.94
N ILE A 174 8.75 6.04 11.31
CA ILE A 174 7.84 5.25 10.47
C ILE A 174 6.52 6.00 10.41
N GLY A 175 6.32 6.85 9.40
CA GLY A 175 5.16 7.74 9.33
C GLY A 175 5.10 8.73 10.49
N ASN A 176 4.10 8.56 11.37
CA ASN A 176 3.95 9.26 12.65
C ASN A 176 4.35 8.39 13.86
N LEU A 177 5.18 7.37 13.68
CA LEU A 177 5.74 6.55 14.75
C LEU A 177 7.24 6.78 14.88
N LEU A 178 7.77 6.58 16.09
CA LEU A 178 9.19 6.72 16.40
C LEU A 178 9.74 5.44 17.04
N VAL A 179 10.86 4.96 16.51
CA VAL A 179 11.58 3.77 16.98
C VAL A 179 13.01 4.18 17.36
N PRO A 180 13.37 4.20 18.66
CA PRO A 180 14.74 4.47 19.09
C PRO A 180 15.73 3.43 18.54
N ASN A 181 16.94 3.84 18.15
CA ASN A 181 17.91 2.92 17.53
C ASN A 181 18.39 1.81 18.49
N LYS A 182 18.32 2.05 19.81
CA LYS A 182 18.58 1.03 20.85
C LYS A 182 17.71 -0.23 20.67
N ASN A 183 16.53 -0.08 20.08
CA ASN A 183 15.64 -1.21 19.80
C ASN A 183 16.30 -2.19 18.81
N TYR A 184 16.95 -1.68 17.76
CA TYR A 184 17.68 -2.49 16.79
C TYR A 184 18.96 -3.08 17.37
N CYS A 185 19.67 -2.38 18.26
CA CYS A 185 20.82 -2.94 18.97
C CYS A 185 20.42 -4.13 19.87
N ALA A 186 19.27 -4.04 20.55
CA ALA A 186 18.73 -5.14 21.34
C ALA A 186 18.34 -6.33 20.45
N PHE A 187 17.74 -6.05 19.29
CA PHE A 187 17.38 -7.06 18.31
C PHE A 187 18.59 -7.80 17.74
N GLU A 188 19.64 -7.08 17.35
CA GLU A 188 20.90 -7.68 16.90
C GLU A 188 21.48 -8.60 17.99
N SER A 189 21.55 -8.10 19.23
CA SER A 189 22.08 -8.86 20.37
C SER A 189 21.30 -10.16 20.63
N TRP A 190 19.99 -10.16 20.37
CA TRP A 190 19.13 -11.33 20.50
C TRP A 190 19.20 -12.27 19.30
N LEU A 191 19.27 -11.76 18.07
CA LEU A 191 19.21 -12.55 16.84
C LEU A 191 20.54 -13.26 16.55
N VAL A 192 21.66 -12.61 16.82
CA VAL A 192 23.01 -13.13 16.53
C VAL A 192 23.23 -14.57 17.05
N PRO A 193 22.99 -14.88 18.34
CA PRO A 193 23.22 -16.23 18.87
C PRO A 193 22.32 -17.28 18.21
N ILE A 194 21.12 -16.88 17.77
CA ILE A 194 20.19 -17.77 17.07
C ILE A 194 20.76 -18.11 15.68
N LEU A 195 21.30 -17.13 14.97
CA LEU A 195 21.93 -17.34 13.66
C LEU A 195 23.17 -18.24 13.75
N ASP A 196 23.97 -18.11 14.82
CA ASP A 196 25.11 -18.99 15.07
C ASP A 196 24.65 -20.46 15.20
N VAL A 197 23.57 -20.70 15.95
CA VAL A 197 22.97 -22.05 16.08
C VAL A 197 22.38 -22.53 14.76
N MET A 198 21.68 -21.68 14.02
CA MET A 198 21.12 -22.04 12.70
C MET A 198 22.21 -22.42 11.69
N LEU A 199 23.35 -21.73 11.70
CA LEU A 199 24.49 -22.06 10.85
C LEU A 199 25.10 -23.42 11.23
N ALA A 200 25.23 -23.70 12.53
CA ALA A 200 25.68 -25.02 13.00
C ALA A 200 24.72 -26.12 12.56
N GLU A 201 23.40 -25.93 12.75
CA GLU A 201 22.36 -26.85 12.31
C GLU A 201 22.38 -27.06 10.78
N GLN A 202 22.63 -26.01 9.99
CA GLN A 202 22.80 -26.13 8.54
C GLN A 202 24.04 -26.98 8.19
N ASN A 203 25.16 -26.77 8.86
CA ASN A 203 26.42 -27.45 8.53
C ASN A 203 26.44 -28.91 9.00
N GLU A 204 25.93 -29.17 10.20
CA GLU A 204 25.99 -30.48 10.86
C GLU A 204 24.79 -31.35 10.51
N GLN A 205 23.58 -30.79 10.55
CA GLN A 205 22.33 -31.53 10.33
C GLN A 205 21.80 -31.38 8.90
N LYS A 206 22.47 -30.58 8.06
CA LYS A 206 22.10 -30.33 6.65
C LYS A 206 20.69 -29.73 6.51
N ILE A 207 20.26 -28.92 7.48
CA ILE A 207 18.99 -28.18 7.38
C ILE A 207 19.07 -27.19 6.22
N ASN A 208 18.15 -27.30 5.26
CA ASN A 208 17.93 -26.26 4.25
C ASN A 208 17.04 -25.16 4.85
N TRP A 209 17.61 -24.03 5.23
CA TRP A 209 16.83 -22.92 5.77
C TRP A 209 16.10 -22.18 4.67
N THR A 210 14.88 -21.76 4.96
CA THR A 210 14.07 -20.87 4.11
C THR A 210 13.60 -19.69 4.95
N PRO A 211 13.11 -18.59 4.34
CA PRO A 211 12.52 -17.49 5.09
C PRO A 211 11.43 -17.97 6.06
N SER A 212 10.50 -18.84 5.65
CA SER A 212 9.45 -19.33 6.56
C SER A 212 9.97 -20.22 7.70
N LYS A 213 11.01 -21.04 7.48
CA LYS A 213 11.65 -21.83 8.55
C LYS A 213 12.40 -20.94 9.55
N LEU A 214 13.12 -19.93 9.06
CA LEU A 214 13.73 -18.90 9.90
C LEU A 214 12.66 -18.22 10.76
N ILE A 215 11.60 -17.71 10.15
CA ILE A 215 10.54 -17.00 10.89
C ILE A 215 9.87 -17.91 11.92
N HIS A 216 9.62 -19.17 11.58
CA HIS A 216 9.07 -20.15 12.52
C HIS A 216 10.02 -20.40 13.71
N ARG A 217 11.34 -20.47 13.45
CA ARG A 217 12.38 -20.53 14.49
C ARG A 217 12.34 -19.29 15.37
N LEU A 218 12.29 -18.09 14.79
CA LEU A 218 12.24 -16.83 15.55
C LEU A 218 10.99 -16.72 16.43
N GLY A 219 9.83 -17.17 15.93
CA GLY A 219 8.59 -17.26 16.72
C GLY A 219 8.71 -18.20 17.92
N ARG A 220 9.47 -19.30 17.79
CA ARG A 220 9.80 -20.19 18.92
C ARG A 220 10.72 -19.50 19.93
N GLU A 221 11.80 -18.90 19.47
CA GLU A 221 12.84 -18.32 20.33
C GLU A 221 12.38 -17.05 21.07
N ILE A 222 11.48 -16.24 20.49
CA ILE A 222 10.99 -15.03 21.16
C ILE A 222 10.12 -15.35 22.38
N ASN A 223 9.44 -16.51 22.35
CA ASN A 223 8.67 -17.09 23.45
C ASN A 223 7.79 -16.09 24.22
N SER A 224 7.16 -15.16 23.49
CA SER A 224 6.33 -14.09 24.08
C SER A 224 4.90 -14.16 23.55
N PRO A 225 3.87 -14.23 24.42
CA PRO A 225 2.46 -14.26 23.99
C PRO A 225 1.99 -12.94 23.36
N GLU A 226 2.81 -11.89 23.40
CA GLU A 226 2.55 -10.62 22.72
C GLU A 226 2.94 -10.66 21.24
N SER A 227 3.79 -11.62 20.82
CA SER A 227 4.27 -11.75 19.44
C SER A 227 3.25 -12.46 18.56
N VAL A 228 3.03 -11.92 17.36
CA VAL A 228 2.32 -12.59 16.26
C VAL A 228 3.05 -13.88 15.88
N LEU A 229 4.37 -13.81 15.71
CA LEU A 229 5.19 -14.93 15.26
C LEU A 229 5.23 -16.09 16.27
N TYR A 230 5.20 -15.78 17.57
CA TYR A 230 5.03 -16.79 18.61
C TYR A 230 3.74 -17.60 18.42
N TRP A 231 2.61 -16.93 18.20
CA TRP A 231 1.34 -17.62 17.95
C TRP A 231 1.33 -18.36 16.61
N CYS A 232 2.00 -17.83 15.58
CA CYS A 232 2.17 -18.55 14.32
C CYS A 232 2.90 -19.87 14.52
N HIS A 233 4.01 -19.84 15.26
CA HIS A 233 4.76 -21.04 15.63
C HIS A 233 3.88 -22.03 16.42
N ARG A 234 3.21 -21.55 17.47
CA ARG A 234 2.36 -22.37 18.35
C ARG A 234 1.18 -23.04 17.64
N ASN A 235 0.58 -22.36 16.65
CA ASN A 235 -0.58 -22.84 15.92
C ASN A 235 -0.23 -23.49 14.56
N GLY A 236 1.05 -23.63 14.24
CA GLY A 236 1.52 -24.22 12.98
C GLY A 236 1.11 -23.41 11.74
N ILE A 237 1.00 -22.08 11.87
CA ILE A 237 0.67 -21.16 10.77
C ILE A 237 1.99 -20.73 10.11
N PRO A 238 2.27 -21.13 8.85
CA PRO A 238 3.45 -20.68 8.14
C PRO A 238 3.37 -19.20 7.81
N VAL A 239 4.53 -18.53 7.92
CA VAL A 239 4.71 -17.12 7.57
C VAL A 239 5.71 -17.03 6.44
N PHE A 240 5.26 -16.56 5.27
CA PHE A 240 6.10 -16.38 4.10
C PHE A 240 6.55 -14.93 3.99
N CYS A 241 7.83 -14.73 3.74
CA CYS A 241 8.43 -13.40 3.59
C CYS A 241 9.47 -13.43 2.46
N PRO A 242 9.06 -13.19 1.21
CA PRO A 242 9.96 -13.22 0.06
C PRO A 242 11.10 -12.19 0.16
N SER A 243 10.88 -11.10 0.90
CA SER A 243 11.84 -10.02 1.11
C SER A 243 12.39 -10.01 2.55
N ILE A 244 12.73 -11.17 3.11
CA ILE A 244 13.24 -11.27 4.50
C ILE A 244 14.56 -10.51 4.74
N THR A 245 15.36 -10.31 3.68
CA THR A 245 16.62 -9.56 3.71
C THR A 245 16.44 -8.05 3.60
N ASP A 246 15.21 -7.56 3.39
CA ASP A 246 14.90 -6.14 3.25
C ASP A 246 14.42 -5.55 4.59
N GLY A 247 15.36 -5.26 5.48
CA GLY A 247 15.13 -4.75 6.83
C GLY A 247 16.29 -5.01 7.80
N ALA A 248 16.12 -4.70 9.07
CA ALA A 248 17.06 -4.99 10.14
C ALA A 248 17.40 -6.48 10.26
N CYS A 249 16.48 -7.40 9.94
CA CYS A 249 16.80 -8.83 9.78
C CYS A 249 17.92 -9.04 8.75
N GLY A 250 17.84 -8.36 7.61
CA GLY A 250 18.86 -8.38 6.56
C GLY A 250 20.20 -7.80 7.01
N ASP A 251 20.17 -6.69 7.75
CA ASP A 251 21.38 -6.06 8.31
C ASP A 251 22.13 -7.02 9.24
N VAL A 252 21.40 -7.70 10.14
CA VAL A 252 22.01 -8.67 11.06
C VAL A 252 22.54 -9.89 10.31
N LEU A 253 21.81 -10.42 9.32
CA LEU A 253 22.29 -11.50 8.43
C LEU A 253 23.56 -11.09 7.68
N TYR A 254 23.61 -9.85 7.19
CA TYR A 254 24.78 -9.29 6.52
C TYR A 254 26.00 -9.27 7.44
N PHE A 255 25.91 -8.66 8.63
CA PHE A 255 27.03 -8.62 9.58
C PHE A 255 27.43 -10.01 10.08
N HIS A 256 26.45 -10.88 10.34
CA HIS A 256 26.67 -12.27 10.73
C HIS A 256 27.50 -13.02 9.68
N SER A 257 27.21 -12.82 8.39
CA SER A 257 27.91 -13.51 7.30
C SER A 257 29.41 -13.21 7.21
N TYR A 258 29.89 -12.04 7.67
CA TYR A 258 31.32 -11.74 7.71
C TYR A 258 32.02 -12.43 8.89
N ARG A 259 31.33 -12.59 10.01
CA ARG A 259 31.86 -13.23 11.21
C ARG A 259 31.80 -14.76 11.12
N SER A 260 30.70 -15.27 10.58
CA SER A 260 30.31 -16.68 10.54
C SER A 260 29.71 -16.99 9.16
N PRO A 261 30.55 -17.09 8.12
CA PRO A 261 30.09 -17.23 6.74
C PRO A 261 29.38 -18.56 6.49
N GLY A 262 28.42 -18.53 5.56
CA GLY A 262 27.86 -19.73 4.95
C GLY A 262 26.37 -19.98 5.19
N LEU A 263 25.67 -19.19 6.00
CA LEU A 263 24.21 -19.34 6.18
C LEU A 263 23.49 -19.03 4.87
N VAL A 264 22.60 -19.93 4.42
CA VAL A 264 21.85 -19.80 3.17
C VAL A 264 20.36 -19.87 3.47
N LEU A 265 19.59 -18.96 2.87
CA LEU A 265 18.12 -19.00 2.89
C LEU A 265 17.61 -19.30 1.47
N ASP A 266 17.03 -20.48 1.28
CA ASP A 266 16.46 -20.91 0.01
C ASP A 266 15.04 -20.36 -0.17
N ALA A 267 14.87 -19.51 -1.18
CA ALA A 267 13.58 -18.96 -1.57
C ALA A 267 12.74 -19.95 -2.42
N ILE A 268 13.38 -20.94 -3.07
CA ILE A 268 12.71 -21.87 -3.98
C ILE A 268 11.86 -22.88 -3.21
N GLU A 269 12.36 -23.41 -2.10
CA GLU A 269 11.54 -24.23 -1.20
C GLU A 269 10.34 -23.42 -0.67
N ASP A 270 10.53 -22.14 -0.31
CA ASP A 270 9.45 -21.30 0.23
C ASP A 270 8.34 -21.01 -0.79
N ILE A 271 8.69 -20.68 -2.05
CA ILE A 271 7.68 -20.47 -3.11
C ILE A 271 6.92 -21.76 -3.42
N ARG A 272 7.58 -22.93 -3.35
CA ARG A 272 6.90 -24.22 -3.49
C ARG A 272 5.90 -24.43 -2.37
N LEU A 273 6.27 -24.13 -1.12
CA LEU A 273 5.42 -24.30 0.05
C LEU A 273 4.17 -23.41 -0.01
N VAL A 274 4.31 -22.10 -0.27
CA VAL A 274 3.16 -21.18 -0.32
C VAL A 274 2.21 -21.51 -1.48
N ASN A 275 2.74 -21.85 -2.67
CA ASN A 275 1.91 -22.27 -3.80
C ASN A 275 1.17 -23.58 -3.48
N SER A 276 1.84 -24.54 -2.82
CA SER A 276 1.22 -25.80 -2.42
C SER A 276 0.08 -25.58 -1.43
N GLN A 277 0.21 -24.62 -0.48
CA GLN A 277 -0.89 -24.27 0.43
C GLN A 277 -2.16 -23.90 -0.35
N ALA A 278 -2.03 -23.18 -1.47
CA ALA A 278 -3.17 -22.79 -2.30
C ALA A 278 -3.67 -23.95 -3.17
N VAL A 279 -2.79 -24.66 -3.87
CA VAL A 279 -3.13 -25.76 -4.78
C VAL A 279 -3.93 -26.87 -4.08
N PHE A 280 -3.53 -27.26 -2.87
CA PHE A 280 -4.18 -28.35 -2.14
C PHE A 280 -5.33 -27.89 -1.22
N ALA A 281 -5.71 -26.61 -1.27
CA ALA A 281 -6.83 -26.06 -0.52
C ALA A 281 -8.17 -26.27 -1.24
N ARG A 282 -9.19 -26.71 -0.49
CA ARG A 282 -10.58 -26.88 -0.99
C ARG A 282 -11.16 -25.55 -1.46
N ASN A 283 -11.13 -24.55 -0.58
CA ASN A 283 -11.43 -23.16 -0.87
C ASN A 283 -10.31 -22.28 -0.37
N THR A 284 -10.13 -21.10 -0.97
CA THR A 284 -9.19 -20.11 -0.45
C THR A 284 -9.84 -18.74 -0.31
N GLY A 285 -9.50 -18.06 0.77
CA GLY A 285 -9.84 -16.65 1.01
C GLY A 285 -8.57 -15.82 1.14
N MET A 286 -8.59 -14.61 0.57
CA MET A 286 -7.49 -13.65 0.69
C MET A 286 -7.93 -12.41 1.44
N ILE A 287 -7.22 -12.05 2.51
CA ILE A 287 -7.37 -10.77 3.21
C ILE A 287 -6.04 -10.03 3.07
N VAL A 288 -6.02 -8.90 2.36
CA VAL A 288 -4.80 -8.17 2.04
C VAL A 288 -4.87 -6.75 2.62
N LEU A 289 -3.96 -6.43 3.54
CA LEU A 289 -3.79 -5.12 4.15
C LEU A 289 -2.57 -4.42 3.53
N GLY A 290 -2.81 -3.50 2.61
CA GLY A 290 -1.77 -2.85 1.81
C GLY A 290 -1.58 -3.44 0.41
N GLY A 291 -0.37 -3.32 -0.14
CA GLY A 291 -0.02 -3.68 -1.51
C GLY A 291 1.36 -4.32 -1.61
N GLY A 292 2.05 -4.13 -2.74
CA GLY A 292 3.43 -4.59 -2.95
C GLY A 292 3.58 -6.12 -2.98
N VAL A 293 4.74 -6.60 -2.54
CA VAL A 293 5.09 -8.03 -2.63
C VAL A 293 4.09 -8.94 -1.93
N VAL A 294 3.51 -8.51 -0.80
CA VAL A 294 2.61 -9.34 -0.01
C VAL A 294 1.29 -9.59 -0.73
N LYS A 295 0.75 -8.56 -1.40
CA LYS A 295 -0.43 -8.67 -2.27
C LYS A 295 -0.12 -9.61 -3.43
N HIS A 296 0.92 -9.29 -4.19
CA HIS A 296 1.23 -10.01 -5.42
C HIS A 296 1.55 -11.48 -5.15
N HIS A 297 2.37 -11.78 -4.13
CA HIS A 297 2.76 -13.15 -3.78
C HIS A 297 1.57 -14.01 -3.34
N THR A 298 0.65 -13.43 -2.56
CA THR A 298 -0.60 -14.10 -2.13
C THR A 298 -1.52 -14.39 -3.31
N CYS A 299 -1.74 -13.40 -4.17
CA CYS A 299 -2.55 -13.56 -5.38
C CYS A 299 -1.92 -14.58 -6.35
N ASN A 300 -0.60 -14.57 -6.50
CA ASN A 300 0.11 -15.49 -7.39
C ASN A 300 0.11 -16.93 -6.88
N ALA A 301 0.12 -17.16 -5.56
CA ALA A 301 -0.12 -18.50 -5.01
C ALA A 301 -1.52 -19.01 -5.39
N ASN A 302 -2.53 -18.14 -5.34
CA ASN A 302 -3.91 -18.48 -5.69
C ASN A 302 -4.16 -18.61 -7.20
N LEU A 303 -3.29 -18.03 -8.06
CA LEU A 303 -3.30 -18.33 -9.49
C LEU A 303 -3.11 -19.83 -9.75
N MET A 304 -2.26 -20.51 -8.98
CA MET A 304 -1.92 -21.92 -9.17
C MET A 304 -3.11 -22.87 -8.98
N ARG A 305 -4.24 -22.38 -8.43
CA ARG A 305 -5.50 -23.12 -8.27
C ARG A 305 -6.65 -22.53 -9.10
N ASN A 306 -6.34 -21.73 -10.12
CA ASN A 306 -7.31 -20.96 -10.93
C ASN A 306 -8.16 -19.98 -10.11
N GLY A 307 -7.52 -19.34 -9.12
CA GLY A 307 -8.05 -18.18 -8.43
C GLY A 307 -8.60 -18.46 -7.03
N ALA A 308 -8.64 -17.41 -6.21
CA ALA A 308 -9.27 -17.45 -4.89
C ALA A 308 -10.80 -17.40 -4.96
N ASN A 309 -11.47 -18.05 -4.01
CA ASN A 309 -12.94 -18.06 -3.88
C ASN A 309 -13.46 -16.75 -3.25
N PHE A 310 -12.68 -16.18 -2.33
CA PHE A 310 -13.03 -14.96 -1.60
C PHE A 310 -11.83 -14.02 -1.60
N ALA A 311 -12.05 -12.71 -1.71
CA ALA A 311 -10.97 -11.73 -1.64
C ALA A 311 -11.43 -10.38 -1.08
N VAL A 312 -10.67 -9.86 -0.10
CA VAL A 312 -10.84 -8.53 0.47
C VAL A 312 -9.50 -7.80 0.48
N PHE A 313 -9.44 -6.66 -0.20
CA PHE A 313 -8.29 -5.76 -0.22
C PHE A 313 -8.59 -4.49 0.56
N ILE A 314 -7.71 -4.10 1.47
CA ILE A 314 -7.79 -2.83 2.21
C ILE A 314 -6.47 -2.10 1.98
N ASN A 315 -6.48 -1.11 1.10
CA ASN A 315 -5.28 -0.34 0.79
C ASN A 315 -5.61 1.05 0.24
N THR A 316 -4.59 1.90 0.17
CA THR A 316 -4.68 3.27 -0.33
C THR A 316 -4.18 3.42 -1.77
N GLY A 317 -3.82 2.30 -2.44
CA GLY A 317 -3.28 2.31 -3.79
C GLY A 317 -4.34 2.65 -4.83
N GLN A 318 -3.96 3.46 -5.82
CA GLN A 318 -4.83 3.97 -6.88
C GLN A 318 -4.45 3.36 -8.23
N GLU A 319 -5.44 3.15 -9.10
CA GLU A 319 -5.22 2.39 -10.35
C GLU A 319 -4.47 3.18 -11.45
N PHE A 320 -4.46 4.50 -11.38
CA PHE A 320 -3.98 5.36 -12.49
C PHE A 320 -2.48 5.21 -12.80
N ASP A 321 -1.69 4.71 -11.86
CA ASP A 321 -0.24 4.54 -12.00
C ASP A 321 0.16 3.17 -12.57
N GLY A 322 -0.82 2.27 -12.83
CA GLY A 322 -0.58 0.93 -13.35
C GLY A 322 0.13 -0.01 -12.37
N SER A 323 0.19 0.32 -11.08
CA SER A 323 0.83 -0.52 -10.07
C SER A 323 -0.04 -1.72 -9.66
N ASP A 324 0.58 -2.89 -9.44
CA ASP A 324 -0.15 -4.02 -8.83
C ASP A 324 -0.74 -3.63 -7.47
N SER A 325 -0.06 -2.79 -6.70
CA SER A 325 -0.57 -2.27 -5.42
C SER A 325 -1.91 -1.55 -5.56
N GLY A 326 -2.04 -0.72 -6.61
CA GLY A 326 -3.21 0.10 -6.89
C GLY A 326 -4.32 -0.58 -7.67
N ALA A 327 -4.01 -1.70 -8.33
CA ALA A 327 -4.95 -2.49 -9.12
C ALA A 327 -6.28 -2.79 -8.38
N ARG A 328 -7.38 -2.76 -9.14
CA ARG A 328 -8.69 -3.23 -8.67
C ARG A 328 -8.70 -4.77 -8.61
N PRO A 329 -9.55 -5.38 -7.77
CA PRO A 329 -9.66 -6.84 -7.76
C PRO A 329 -10.03 -7.46 -9.11
N ASP A 330 -10.79 -6.72 -9.94
CA ASP A 330 -11.18 -7.13 -11.29
C ASP A 330 -9.96 -7.36 -12.22
N GLU A 331 -8.88 -6.60 -12.04
CA GLU A 331 -7.63 -6.89 -12.74
C GLU A 331 -7.07 -8.26 -12.32
N ALA A 332 -7.10 -8.61 -11.04
CA ALA A 332 -6.68 -9.93 -10.59
C ALA A 332 -7.57 -11.07 -11.12
N VAL A 333 -8.83 -10.79 -11.47
CA VAL A 333 -9.73 -11.74 -12.15
C VAL A 333 -9.22 -12.01 -13.58
N SER A 334 -8.76 -10.99 -14.32
CA SER A 334 -8.26 -11.18 -15.69
C SER A 334 -7.04 -12.11 -15.76
N TRP A 335 -6.24 -12.18 -14.69
CA TRP A 335 -5.10 -13.10 -14.57
C TRP A 335 -5.49 -14.50 -14.09
N GLY A 336 -6.71 -14.70 -13.58
CA GLY A 336 -7.09 -15.94 -12.88
C GLY A 336 -6.52 -16.04 -11.46
N LYS A 337 -6.05 -14.93 -10.87
CA LYS A 337 -5.62 -14.85 -9.46
C LYS A 337 -6.84 -14.81 -8.52
N ILE A 338 -7.97 -14.31 -9.00
CA ILE A 338 -9.30 -14.36 -8.38
C ILE A 338 -10.24 -15.08 -9.37
N ARG A 339 -11.18 -15.89 -8.86
CA ARG A 339 -12.12 -16.63 -9.71
C ARG A 339 -13.15 -15.71 -10.38
N LEU A 340 -13.68 -16.16 -11.52
CA LEU A 340 -14.74 -15.47 -12.28
C LEU A 340 -16.06 -15.34 -11.49
N ASP A 341 -16.35 -16.28 -10.59
CA ASP A 341 -17.56 -16.34 -9.77
C ASP A 341 -17.40 -15.69 -8.38
N ALA A 342 -16.22 -15.14 -8.07
CA ALA A 342 -15.94 -14.50 -6.80
C ALA A 342 -16.63 -13.12 -6.70
N ARG A 343 -16.79 -12.63 -5.47
CA ARG A 343 -17.34 -11.30 -5.18
C ARG A 343 -16.28 -10.46 -4.43
N PRO A 344 -15.15 -10.13 -5.09
CA PRO A 344 -14.05 -9.49 -4.40
C PRO A 344 -14.37 -8.05 -4.01
N VAL A 345 -13.89 -7.62 -2.84
CA VAL A 345 -14.15 -6.28 -2.30
C VAL A 345 -12.85 -5.53 -2.10
N LYS A 346 -12.82 -4.25 -2.49
CA LYS A 346 -11.71 -3.33 -2.18
C LYS A 346 -12.21 -2.14 -1.36
N VAL A 347 -11.61 -1.95 -0.18
CA VAL A 347 -11.82 -0.77 0.67
C VAL A 347 -10.64 0.17 0.48
N TYR A 348 -10.90 1.33 -0.11
CA TYR A 348 -9.92 2.40 -0.30
C TYR A 348 -9.80 3.21 1.00
N SER A 349 -8.99 2.71 1.94
CA SER A 349 -8.79 3.32 3.25
C SER A 349 -7.45 2.92 3.86
N ASP A 350 -7.02 3.67 4.86
CA ASP A 350 -5.93 3.25 5.75
C ASP A 350 -6.43 2.07 6.61
N ALA A 351 -5.70 0.96 6.57
CA ALA A 351 -6.07 -0.26 7.28
C ALA A 351 -6.08 -0.08 8.81
N THR A 352 -5.35 0.91 9.36
CA THR A 352 -5.41 1.25 10.79
C THR A 352 -6.79 1.77 11.23
N LEU A 353 -7.58 2.29 10.29
CA LEU A 353 -8.97 2.71 10.53
C LEU A 353 -9.96 1.58 10.27
N ALA A 354 -9.84 0.92 9.11
CA ALA A 354 -10.84 -0.04 8.65
C ALA A 354 -10.73 -1.41 9.34
N PHE A 355 -9.51 -1.94 9.52
CA PHE A 355 -9.31 -3.32 9.94
C PHE A 355 -9.76 -3.61 11.40
N PRO A 356 -9.50 -2.73 12.38
CA PRO A 356 -10.02 -2.94 13.74
C PRO A 356 -11.56 -2.95 13.79
N LEU A 357 -12.23 -2.14 12.95
CA LEU A 357 -13.69 -2.09 12.87
C LEU A 357 -14.28 -3.37 12.29
N ILE A 358 -13.65 -3.92 11.24
CA ILE A 358 -14.00 -5.24 10.69
C ILE A 358 -13.91 -6.30 11.79
N ARG A 359 -12.85 -6.27 12.60
CA ARG A 359 -12.69 -7.23 13.71
C ARG A 359 -13.72 -7.04 14.82
N ALA A 360 -14.06 -5.79 15.15
CA ALA A 360 -15.03 -5.48 16.20
C ALA A 360 -16.43 -6.04 15.89
N GLU A 361 -16.88 -5.98 14.64
CA GLU A 361 -18.16 -6.57 14.20
C GLU A 361 -18.17 -8.09 14.39
N GLN A 362 -17.06 -8.75 14.06
CA GLN A 362 -16.90 -10.20 14.23
C GLN A 362 -16.94 -10.64 15.71
N LEU A 363 -16.43 -9.82 16.64
CA LEU A 363 -16.52 -10.11 18.08
C LEU A 363 -17.95 -9.94 18.59
N GLY A 364 -18.69 -8.94 18.10
CA GLY A 364 -20.12 -8.74 18.41
C GLY A 364 -20.97 -9.93 18.01
N ARG A 365 -20.76 -10.48 16.80
CA ARG A 365 -21.44 -11.71 16.34
C ARG A 365 -21.11 -12.93 17.21
N ASN A 366 -19.84 -13.17 17.53
CA ASN A 366 -19.41 -14.33 18.32
C ASN A 366 -19.83 -14.27 19.80
N ALA A 367 -20.06 -13.08 20.37
CA ALA A 367 -20.63 -12.96 21.72
C ALA A 367 -22.12 -13.34 21.75
N SER A 368 -22.85 -13.11 20.65
CA SER A 368 -24.26 -13.50 20.49
C SER A 368 -24.44 -14.96 20.07
N ASP A 369 -23.41 -15.55 19.43
CA ASP A 369 -23.45 -16.92 18.94
C ASP A 369 -22.66 -17.87 19.85
N SER A 370 -23.38 -18.60 20.70
CA SER A 370 -22.85 -19.64 21.60
C SER A 370 -22.02 -20.76 20.91
N ARG A 371 -21.92 -20.76 19.58
CA ARG A 371 -21.17 -21.69 18.74
C ARG A 371 -19.65 -21.48 18.74
N VAL A 372 -19.12 -20.33 19.17
CA VAL A 372 -17.67 -20.11 19.35
C VAL A 372 -17.30 -20.01 20.82
N LYS A 373 -17.76 -20.98 21.63
CA LYS A 373 -16.96 -21.40 22.79
C LYS A 373 -15.78 -22.18 22.24
N VAL A 374 -14.68 -21.47 21.94
CA VAL A 374 -13.38 -22.06 21.59
C VAL A 374 -13.14 -23.28 22.47
N THR A 375 -13.10 -24.45 21.85
CA THR A 375 -12.94 -25.74 22.48
C THR A 375 -11.55 -25.82 23.11
N ARG A 376 -11.45 -25.35 24.36
CA ARG A 376 -10.27 -25.50 25.23
C ARG A 376 -9.97 -26.97 25.61
N ARG A 377 -10.54 -27.95 24.89
CA ARG A 377 -10.60 -29.36 25.33
C ARG A 377 -10.18 -30.44 24.34
N GLN A 378 -9.69 -30.12 23.15
CA GLN A 378 -9.18 -31.14 22.23
C GLN A 378 -7.81 -30.78 21.64
N ALA A 379 -6.82 -30.66 22.52
CA ALA A 379 -5.40 -30.80 22.19
C ALA A 379 -4.62 -31.16 23.48
N VAL A 380 -5.11 -32.14 24.24
CA VAL A 380 -4.32 -32.80 25.29
C VAL A 380 -4.47 -34.29 25.04
N GLY A 381 -3.59 -34.78 24.19
CA GLY A 381 -3.59 -36.16 23.71
C GLY A 381 -2.24 -36.52 23.11
N MET A 382 -1.15 -36.04 23.69
CA MET A 382 0.18 -36.62 23.50
C MET A 382 0.84 -36.69 24.88
N SER A 383 1.36 -37.87 25.15
CA SER A 383 1.74 -38.46 26.44
C SER A 383 2.64 -37.60 27.31
N ASP A 384 2.36 -37.64 28.61
CA ASP A 384 3.26 -37.36 29.72
C ASP A 384 4.66 -37.94 29.49
N SER A 385 5.62 -37.08 29.17
CA SER A 385 7.01 -37.26 29.59
C SER A 385 7.40 -36.03 30.41
N ARG A 386 7.51 -36.25 31.72
CA ARG A 386 7.90 -35.25 32.71
C ARG A 386 9.29 -34.72 32.37
N ASN A 387 9.41 -33.41 32.14
CA ASN A 387 10.69 -32.74 32.04
C ASN A 387 11.07 -32.15 33.42
N PRO A 388 12.15 -32.61 34.09
CA PRO A 388 12.40 -32.37 35.51
C PRO A 388 13.26 -31.13 35.83
N PHE A 389 13.10 -30.02 35.08
CA PHE A 389 13.98 -28.84 35.22
C PHE A 389 13.26 -27.55 35.67
N TYR A 390 12.19 -27.67 36.44
CA TYR A 390 11.74 -26.58 37.31
C TYR A 390 12.23 -26.84 38.72
N THR A 391 13.37 -26.24 39.06
CA THR A 391 13.65 -25.84 40.44
C THR A 391 13.65 -24.33 40.48
N GLU A 392 12.67 -23.78 41.17
CA GLU A 392 12.72 -22.40 41.67
C GLU A 392 14.04 -22.23 42.42
N ASP A 393 14.93 -21.37 41.92
CA ASP A 393 15.72 -20.45 42.74
C ASP A 393 16.76 -19.65 41.93
N LYS A 394 16.83 -18.36 42.25
CA LYS A 394 17.92 -17.38 42.01
C LYS A 394 18.01 -16.73 40.63
N ASN A 395 17.30 -15.61 40.50
CA ASN A 395 17.70 -14.51 39.61
C ASN A 395 18.51 -13.48 40.46
N PRO A 396 19.82 -13.23 40.19
CA PRO A 396 20.69 -12.47 41.08
C PRO A 396 20.77 -11.00 40.69
N PHE A 397 19.64 -10.28 40.66
CA PHE A 397 19.64 -8.81 40.67
C PHE A 397 18.37 -8.30 41.35
N SER A 398 18.37 -8.35 42.69
CA SER A 398 17.43 -7.60 43.51
C SER A 398 18.18 -6.87 44.62
N LEU A 399 18.12 -5.55 44.59
CA LEU A 399 18.46 -4.68 45.71
C LEU A 399 17.37 -3.63 45.84
N GLY A 400 16.75 -3.61 47.02
CA GLY A 400 16.16 -2.41 47.62
C GLY A 400 14.69 -2.17 47.35
N GLY A 401 13.83 -2.70 48.22
CA GLY A 401 12.42 -2.30 48.32
C GLY A 401 12.24 -0.90 48.90
N GLY A 402 11.19 -0.23 48.45
CA GLY A 402 10.67 1.01 49.02
C GLY A 402 9.26 1.26 48.46
N GLY A 403 8.24 1.03 49.30
CA GLY A 403 6.84 1.20 48.92
C GLY A 403 6.50 2.67 48.62
N GLY A 404 5.92 2.91 47.44
CA GLY A 404 5.39 4.20 47.02
C GLY A 404 3.92 4.05 46.61
N ARG A 405 3.05 4.80 47.29
CA ARG A 405 1.59 4.84 47.12
C ARG A 405 1.17 5.55 45.83
N ASN A 406 -0.02 5.20 45.35
CA ASN A 406 -0.78 5.85 44.28
C ASN A 406 -0.93 7.37 44.50
N PRO A 407 -0.80 8.22 43.46
CA PRO A 407 -0.84 9.68 43.61
C PRO A 407 -2.24 10.32 43.43
N PHE A 408 -3.34 9.58 43.60
CA PHE A 408 -4.69 10.14 43.52
C PHE A 408 -5.47 9.87 44.79
N GLU A 409 -5.03 10.44 45.91
CA GLU A 409 -5.84 10.58 47.13
C GLU A 409 -5.17 11.56 48.09
N THR A 410 -5.64 12.79 48.14
CA THR A 410 -5.66 13.60 49.37
C THR A 410 -6.75 14.66 49.23
N GLY A 411 -7.89 14.38 49.85
CA GLY A 411 -8.78 15.43 50.36
C GLY A 411 -8.44 15.68 51.83
N GLN A 412 -8.45 16.95 52.23
CA GLN A 412 -8.95 17.37 53.55
C GLN A 412 -9.19 18.89 53.58
N ASP A 413 -10.49 19.21 53.57
CA ASP A 413 -11.20 20.15 54.45
C ASP A 413 -10.69 21.56 54.70
N ARG A 414 -11.55 22.54 54.37
CA ARG A 414 -11.99 23.59 55.32
C ARG A 414 -13.30 24.28 54.88
N GLN A 415 -14.33 24.01 55.66
CA GLN A 415 -15.42 24.87 56.17
C GLN A 415 -16.35 25.66 55.23
N ALA A 416 -17.60 25.19 55.28
CA ALA A 416 -18.92 25.79 55.10
C ALA A 416 -19.06 27.33 55.08
N GLY A 417 -19.87 27.79 54.12
CA GLY A 417 -20.49 29.13 54.10
C GLY A 417 -21.57 29.28 53.03
N SER A 418 -22.83 29.10 53.45
CA SER A 418 -24.08 29.69 52.94
C SER A 418 -24.50 29.55 51.47
N PHE A 419 -25.67 28.94 51.29
CA PHE A 419 -26.53 29.02 50.11
C PHE A 419 -26.96 30.46 49.79
N GLY A 420 -26.97 30.80 48.50
CA GLY A 420 -27.60 32.00 47.94
C GLY A 420 -28.04 31.73 46.50
N SER A 421 -29.36 31.64 46.30
CA SER A 421 -30.06 31.54 45.02
C SER A 421 -29.88 32.84 44.20
N TYR A 422 -29.61 32.77 42.89
CA TYR A 422 -29.96 33.84 41.95
C TYR A 422 -30.29 33.32 40.53
N ASN A 423 -31.29 33.99 39.96
CA ASN A 423 -32.15 33.75 38.80
C ASN A 423 -31.44 33.66 37.42
N PRO A 424 -32.04 33.02 36.39
CA PRO A 424 -31.57 33.05 35.01
C PRO A 424 -32.17 34.24 34.25
N GLY A 425 -31.34 35.00 33.54
CA GLY A 425 -31.81 36.02 32.61
C GLY A 425 -30.74 36.94 32.06
N GLY A 426 -30.44 36.80 30.76
CA GLY A 426 -29.95 37.91 29.93
C GLY A 426 -28.61 37.68 29.21
N GLY A 427 -28.63 37.73 27.88
CA GLY A 427 -27.50 38.24 27.08
C GLY A 427 -26.79 37.25 26.14
N TYR A 428 -27.46 36.78 25.08
CA TYR A 428 -26.76 36.26 23.90
C TYR A 428 -26.25 37.41 23.03
N GLY A 429 -24.97 37.36 22.69
CA GLY A 429 -24.45 37.99 21.48
C GLY A 429 -23.32 38.98 21.73
N TYR A 430 -22.08 38.50 21.86
CA TYR A 430 -20.87 39.21 21.41
C TYR A 430 -19.65 38.27 21.29
N GLU A 431 -19.64 37.09 21.93
CA GLU A 431 -18.51 36.13 21.89
C GLU A 431 -18.49 35.18 20.67
N GLY A 432 -19.61 35.00 19.97
CA GLY A 432 -19.70 34.09 18.82
C GLY A 432 -19.13 34.65 17.50
N ARG A 433 -18.92 35.96 17.40
CA ARG A 433 -18.52 36.61 16.13
C ARG A 433 -17.00 36.66 15.95
N SER A 434 -16.24 36.79 17.04
CA SER A 434 -14.77 36.78 17.03
C SER A 434 -14.19 35.39 16.74
N THR A 435 -14.83 34.35 17.28
CA THR A 435 -14.46 32.94 17.06
C THR A 435 -14.71 32.48 15.63
N VAL A 436 -15.84 32.85 15.04
CA VAL A 436 -16.15 32.55 13.62
C VAL A 436 -15.20 33.29 12.68
N GLN A 437 -14.85 34.56 12.96
CA GLN A 437 -13.93 35.33 12.12
C GLN A 437 -12.50 34.79 12.17
N GLN A 438 -12.03 34.32 13.34
CA GLN A 438 -10.75 33.61 13.48
C GLN A 438 -10.75 32.27 12.74
N GLN A 439 -11.86 31.52 12.77
CA GLN A 439 -11.97 30.26 12.02
C GLN A 439 -11.95 30.48 10.50
N VAL A 440 -12.60 31.53 10.00
CA VAL A 440 -12.58 31.90 8.58
C VAL A 440 -11.16 32.27 8.13
N GLN A 441 -10.45 33.10 8.91
CA GLN A 441 -9.05 33.45 8.59
C GLN A 441 -8.12 32.24 8.63
N ALA A 442 -8.25 31.36 9.64
CA ALA A 442 -7.47 30.14 9.72
C ALA A 442 -7.76 29.18 8.54
N SER A 443 -9.01 29.10 8.08
CA SER A 443 -9.38 28.33 6.89
C SER A 443 -8.76 28.91 5.62
N GLN A 444 -8.82 30.23 5.45
CA GLN A 444 -8.22 30.95 4.32
C GLN A 444 -6.68 30.76 4.28
N SER A 445 -5.99 30.90 5.41
CA SER A 445 -4.54 30.66 5.47
C SER A 445 -4.17 29.22 5.08
N ARG A 446 -4.91 28.22 5.56
CA ARG A 446 -4.71 26.82 5.19
C ARG A 446 -4.95 26.58 3.69
N GLN A 447 -5.94 27.23 3.10
CA GLN A 447 -6.22 27.12 1.66
C GLN A 447 -5.07 27.67 0.80
N LEU A 448 -4.54 28.85 1.13
CA LEU A 448 -3.37 29.42 0.41
C LEU A 448 -2.10 28.58 0.60
N GLU A 449 -1.89 28.03 1.79
CA GLU A 449 -0.73 27.17 2.06
C GLU A 449 -0.81 25.84 1.29
N THR A 450 -1.99 25.25 1.18
CA THR A 450 -2.22 24.07 0.33
C THR A 450 -1.97 24.38 -1.14
N GLN A 451 -2.44 25.53 -1.64
CA GLN A 451 -2.16 25.95 -3.02
C GLN A 451 -0.67 26.18 -3.29
N ARG A 452 0.07 26.78 -2.34
CA ARG A 452 1.52 26.95 -2.45
C ARG A 452 2.27 25.61 -2.49
N ARG A 453 1.83 24.63 -1.71
CA ARG A 453 2.39 23.27 -1.77
C ARG A 453 2.08 22.57 -3.09
N ALA A 454 0.86 22.72 -3.60
CA ALA A 454 0.48 22.19 -4.91
C ALA A 454 1.33 22.81 -6.04
N LEU A 455 1.53 24.14 -6.01
CA LEU A 455 2.43 24.83 -6.93
C LEU A 455 3.86 24.30 -6.85
N GLN A 456 4.41 24.16 -5.64
CA GLN A 456 5.76 23.61 -5.45
C GLN A 456 5.89 22.19 -6.02
N SER A 457 4.84 21.36 -5.87
CA SER A 457 4.79 20.03 -6.46
C SER A 457 4.81 20.09 -8.00
N ILE A 458 4.00 20.95 -8.60
CA ILE A 458 3.96 21.14 -10.07
C ILE A 458 5.34 21.54 -10.60
N TYR A 459 6.05 22.42 -9.90
CA TYR A 459 7.38 22.86 -10.29
C TYR A 459 8.45 21.78 -10.13
N SER A 460 8.37 20.99 -9.05
CA SER A 460 9.26 19.84 -8.89
C SER A 460 9.02 18.80 -9.99
N SER A 461 7.77 18.55 -10.36
CA SER A 461 7.41 17.65 -11.46
C SER A 461 7.88 18.20 -12.81
N GLU A 462 7.85 19.52 -12.99
CA GLU A 462 8.29 20.19 -14.20
C GLU A 462 9.81 20.03 -14.40
N SER A 463 10.61 20.32 -13.37
CA SER A 463 12.06 20.11 -13.37
C SER A 463 12.43 18.64 -13.62
N MET A 464 11.78 17.70 -12.90
CA MET A 464 12.00 16.27 -13.11
C MET A 464 11.63 15.81 -14.53
N GLY A 465 10.57 16.38 -15.11
CA GLY A 465 10.17 16.11 -16.49
C GLY A 465 11.18 16.61 -17.52
N VAL A 466 11.81 17.77 -17.28
CA VAL A 466 12.88 18.31 -18.14
C VAL A 466 14.13 17.44 -18.07
N ASP A 467 14.57 17.04 -16.88
CA ASP A 467 15.73 16.15 -16.71
C ASP A 467 15.50 14.80 -17.42
N THR A 468 14.28 14.27 -17.29
CA THR A 468 13.86 13.03 -17.98
C THR A 468 13.88 13.20 -19.50
N ALA A 469 13.42 14.34 -20.01
CA ALA A 469 13.44 14.64 -21.43
C ALA A 469 14.88 14.73 -21.98
N GLN A 470 15.79 15.37 -21.25
CA GLN A 470 17.21 15.44 -21.64
C GLN A 470 17.86 14.05 -21.72
N GLU A 471 17.58 13.20 -20.73
CA GLU A 471 18.10 11.84 -20.72
C GLU A 471 17.52 11.00 -21.86
N LEU A 472 16.23 11.14 -22.18
CA LEU A 472 15.62 10.48 -23.33
C LEU A 472 16.23 10.93 -24.66
N VAL A 473 16.47 12.22 -24.85
CA VAL A 473 17.18 12.73 -26.04
C VAL A 473 18.57 12.10 -26.14
N ARG A 474 19.31 12.04 -25.03
CA ARG A 474 20.64 11.39 -24.97
C ARG A 474 20.57 9.90 -25.35
N GLN A 475 19.55 9.18 -24.91
CA GLN A 475 19.32 7.78 -25.28
C GLN A 475 19.02 7.63 -26.78
N GLY A 476 18.22 8.53 -27.34
CA GLY A 476 17.93 8.58 -28.77
C GLY A 476 19.19 8.79 -29.62
N GLU A 477 20.13 9.63 -29.18
CA GLU A 477 21.43 9.81 -29.87
C GLU A 477 22.34 8.58 -29.79
N VAL A 478 22.27 7.81 -28.70
CA VAL A 478 23.00 6.54 -28.57
C VAL A 478 22.40 5.48 -29.51
N LEU A 479 21.07 5.42 -29.61
CA LEU A 479 20.37 4.53 -30.53
C LEU A 479 20.73 4.84 -31.99
N ASN A 480 20.68 6.12 -32.40
CA ASN A 480 21.09 6.53 -33.75
C ASN A 480 22.52 6.07 -34.09
N ARG A 481 23.48 6.27 -33.17
CA ARG A 481 24.87 5.82 -33.37
C ARG A 481 25.02 4.30 -33.42
N THR A 482 24.08 3.56 -32.82
CA THR A 482 24.10 2.09 -32.82
C THR A 482 23.49 1.55 -34.10
N GLU A 483 22.40 2.15 -34.60
CA GLU A 483 21.80 1.86 -35.91
C GLU A 483 22.84 2.09 -37.03
N GLU A 484 23.56 3.23 -37.02
CA GLU A 484 24.64 3.48 -37.99
C GLU A 484 25.76 2.42 -37.96
N LYS A 485 26.08 1.89 -36.77
CA LYS A 485 27.07 0.81 -36.64
C LYS A 485 26.52 -0.52 -37.14
N LEU A 486 25.25 -0.83 -36.91
CA LEU A 486 24.60 -2.03 -37.42
C LEU A 486 24.54 -2.01 -38.94
N ASP A 487 24.18 -0.87 -39.55
CA ASP A 487 24.20 -0.68 -41.01
C ASP A 487 25.60 -0.89 -41.58
N HIS A 488 26.63 -0.38 -40.91
CA HIS A 488 28.02 -0.62 -41.28
C HIS A 488 28.41 -2.10 -41.17
N ILE A 489 27.96 -2.79 -40.12
CA ILE A 489 28.19 -4.23 -39.94
C ILE A 489 27.48 -5.03 -41.04
N GLU A 490 26.24 -4.69 -41.39
CA GLU A 490 25.52 -5.35 -42.48
C GLU A 490 26.23 -5.14 -43.83
N ALA A 491 26.73 -3.92 -44.09
CA ALA A 491 27.51 -3.62 -45.28
C ALA A 491 28.81 -4.45 -45.35
N VAL A 492 29.57 -4.53 -44.25
CA VAL A 492 30.79 -5.33 -44.16
C VAL A 492 30.49 -6.83 -44.25
N GLN A 493 29.38 -7.30 -43.68
CA GLN A 493 28.96 -8.69 -43.77
C GLN A 493 28.55 -9.06 -45.20
N LYS A 494 27.89 -8.15 -45.92
CA LYS A 494 27.54 -8.33 -47.34
C LYS A 494 28.77 -8.35 -48.24
N GLU A 495 29.76 -7.49 -47.97
CA GLU A 495 31.07 -7.51 -48.63
C GLU A 495 31.82 -8.83 -48.34
N SER A 496 31.87 -9.24 -47.07
CA SER A 496 32.48 -10.49 -46.62
C SER A 496 31.79 -11.72 -47.24
N GLN A 497 30.46 -11.73 -47.36
CA GLN A 497 29.70 -12.78 -48.05
C GLN A 497 30.01 -12.80 -49.55
N GLY A 498 30.25 -11.64 -50.16
CA GLY A 498 30.76 -11.52 -51.53
C GLY A 498 32.15 -12.15 -51.71
N HIS A 499 33.05 -11.91 -50.75
CA HIS A 499 34.37 -12.54 -50.72
C HIS A 499 34.30 -14.05 -50.45
N ILE A 500 33.44 -14.52 -49.55
CA ILE A 500 33.22 -15.94 -49.29
C ILE A 500 32.65 -16.64 -50.53
N ASN A 501 31.69 -16.02 -51.24
CA ASN A 501 31.16 -16.55 -52.50
C ASN A 501 32.21 -16.56 -53.62
N SER A 502 33.14 -15.60 -53.62
CA SER A 502 34.28 -15.60 -54.56
C SER A 502 35.33 -16.68 -54.22
N LEU A 503 35.50 -17.02 -52.94
CA LEU A 503 36.44 -18.06 -52.47
C LEU A 503 35.87 -19.48 -52.56
N SER A 504 34.55 -19.64 -52.55
CA SER A 504 33.88 -20.91 -52.88
C SER A 504 33.88 -21.25 -54.38
N SER A 505 34.36 -20.35 -55.25
CA SER A 505 34.39 -20.52 -56.71
C SER A 505 35.64 -21.25 -57.26
N MET A 506 36.54 -21.78 -56.42
CA MET A 506 37.73 -22.53 -56.88
C MET A 506 37.67 -24.05 -56.60
N PHE A 507 36.56 -24.60 -56.10
CA PHE A 507 36.37 -26.05 -56.01
C PHE A 507 34.94 -26.46 -56.40
N GLY A 508 34.82 -27.11 -57.56
CA GLY A 508 33.89 -28.22 -57.85
C GLY A 508 32.39 -28.01 -57.68
N GLY A 509 31.67 -27.86 -58.79
CA GLY A 509 30.21 -27.80 -58.82
C GLY A 509 29.49 -29.12 -58.47
N VAL A 510 28.21 -29.01 -58.09
CA VAL A 510 27.03 -29.78 -58.55
C VAL A 510 25.75 -29.10 -58.01
N LYS A 511 25.00 -28.50 -58.94
CA LYS A 511 23.53 -28.53 -59.18
C LYS A 511 22.50 -28.48 -58.01
N ASN A 512 21.69 -27.42 -58.07
CA ASN A 512 20.24 -27.25 -57.82
C ASN A 512 19.47 -28.34 -57.05
N TRP A 513 18.72 -27.93 -56.03
CA TRP A 513 17.31 -28.31 -55.92
C TRP A 513 16.47 -27.30 -55.11
N PHE A 514 15.32 -26.96 -55.69
CA PHE A 514 14.15 -26.25 -55.15
C PHE A 514 14.10 -24.71 -55.12
N ARG A 515 13.30 -24.21 -56.06
CA ARG A 515 12.65 -22.90 -56.11
C ARG A 515 11.13 -23.11 -56.04
N GLY A 516 10.44 -22.16 -55.42
CA GLY A 516 8.98 -21.99 -55.39
C GLY A 516 8.54 -21.68 -53.95
N ASP A 517 7.82 -20.61 -53.61
CA ASP A 517 6.90 -19.78 -54.39
C ASP A 517 6.76 -18.39 -53.74
N SER A 518 6.24 -17.41 -54.49
CA SER A 518 6.09 -16.00 -54.07
C SER A 518 4.72 -15.70 -53.48
N ALA A 519 4.64 -14.91 -52.41
CA ALA A 519 3.39 -14.25 -51.99
C ALA A 519 3.63 -12.82 -51.47
N LYS A 520 2.81 -11.90 -52.00
CA LYS A 520 2.87 -10.44 -51.92
C LYS A 520 2.60 -9.88 -50.51
N LYS A 521 3.41 -8.90 -50.06
CA LYS A 521 3.03 -7.96 -48.98
C LYS A 521 2.40 -6.69 -49.57
N ARG A 522 1.31 -6.27 -48.93
CA ARG A 522 0.39 -5.18 -49.29
C ARG A 522 0.93 -3.86 -48.72
N GLN A 523 1.13 -2.85 -49.56
CA GLN A 523 1.43 -1.47 -49.14
C GLN A 523 0.14 -0.77 -48.68
N GLN A 524 0.22 -0.02 -47.57
CA GLN A 524 -0.73 1.02 -47.18
C GLN A 524 0.01 2.38 -47.09
N PRO A 525 -0.66 3.50 -47.40
CA PRO A 525 -0.01 4.79 -47.63
C PRO A 525 0.41 5.49 -46.32
N ALA A 526 1.53 6.21 -46.39
CA ALA A 526 2.08 7.01 -45.30
C ALA A 526 1.14 8.17 -44.92
N GLN A 527 0.77 8.26 -43.64
CA GLN A 527 0.31 9.49 -43.01
C GLN A 527 1.54 10.33 -42.67
N GLN A 528 1.58 11.57 -43.18
CA GLN A 528 2.57 12.57 -42.78
C GLN A 528 2.40 12.92 -41.30
N TYR A 529 3.42 12.64 -40.50
CA TYR A 529 3.60 13.18 -39.14
C TYR A 529 4.80 14.13 -39.16
N GLU A 530 4.67 15.30 -38.53
CA GLU A 530 5.81 16.20 -38.30
C GLU A 530 6.87 15.51 -37.40
N PRO A 531 8.17 15.84 -37.55
CA PRO A 531 9.23 15.13 -36.85
C PRO A 531 9.21 15.45 -35.34
N ALA A 532 9.03 14.39 -34.52
CA ALA A 532 8.83 14.44 -33.07
C ALA A 532 9.91 15.22 -32.27
N GLY A 533 11.16 15.25 -32.75
CA GLY A 533 12.28 15.91 -32.05
C GLY A 533 12.08 17.42 -31.82
N ALA A 534 11.48 18.13 -32.79
CA ALA A 534 11.28 19.59 -32.67
C ALA A 534 10.21 19.97 -31.61
N SER A 535 9.32 19.03 -31.25
CA SER A 535 8.24 19.26 -30.29
C SER A 535 8.71 19.17 -28.83
N LEU A 536 9.63 18.24 -28.55
CA LEU A 536 10.20 18.04 -27.22
C LEU A 536 11.20 19.16 -26.87
N ASP A 537 12.03 19.57 -27.81
CA ASP A 537 12.96 20.70 -27.63
C ASP A 537 12.22 22.01 -27.31
N LYS A 538 11.10 22.25 -27.99
CA LYS A 538 10.24 23.41 -27.74
C LYS A 538 9.58 23.36 -26.36
N ALA A 539 9.15 22.18 -25.90
CA ALA A 539 8.57 22.00 -24.58
C ALA A 539 9.61 22.22 -23.46
N MET A 540 10.84 21.70 -23.64
CA MET A 540 11.95 21.92 -22.71
C MET A 540 12.36 23.41 -22.64
N ALA A 541 12.40 24.11 -23.78
CA ALA A 541 12.74 25.54 -23.84
C ALA A 541 11.69 26.44 -23.13
N VAL A 542 10.40 26.12 -23.27
CA VAL A 542 9.32 26.86 -22.58
C VAL A 542 9.35 26.63 -21.06
N SER A 543 9.71 25.42 -20.64
CA SER A 543 9.79 25.04 -19.22
C SER A 543 11.00 25.67 -18.52
N SER A 544 12.19 25.57 -19.12
CA SER A 544 13.44 26.18 -18.63
C SER A 544 13.40 27.71 -18.57
N THR A 545 12.75 28.38 -19.53
CA THR A 545 12.57 29.85 -19.48
C THR A 545 11.63 30.30 -18.37
N ALA A 546 10.63 29.47 -18.00
CA ALA A 546 9.75 29.74 -16.86
C ALA A 546 10.48 29.57 -15.53
N GLU A 547 11.39 28.58 -15.44
CA GLU A 547 12.26 28.38 -14.27
C GLU A 547 13.24 29.55 -14.07
N ALA A 548 13.90 30.01 -15.13
CA ALA A 548 14.82 31.15 -15.09
C ALA A 548 14.13 32.46 -14.64
N ARG A 549 12.89 32.71 -15.08
CA ARG A 549 12.10 33.87 -14.63
C ARG A 549 11.77 33.83 -13.14
N ARG A 550 11.71 32.64 -12.51
CA ARG A 550 11.45 32.51 -11.07
C ARG A 550 12.69 32.66 -10.20
N VAL A 551 13.82 32.12 -10.64
CA VAL A 551 15.11 32.33 -9.94
C VAL A 551 15.41 33.83 -9.88
N ALA A 552 15.12 34.57 -10.96
CA ALA A 552 15.23 36.03 -11.00
C ALA A 552 14.23 36.79 -10.09
N ALA A 553 13.09 36.18 -9.75
CA ALA A 553 12.08 36.77 -8.86
C ALA A 553 12.34 36.48 -7.36
N GLN A 554 13.34 35.66 -7.03
CA GLN A 554 13.68 35.23 -5.66
C GLN A 554 14.96 35.87 -5.09
N GLU A 555 15.68 36.72 -5.84
CA GLU A 555 16.83 37.46 -5.27
C GLU A 555 16.38 38.65 -4.37
N PRO A 556 17.03 38.86 -3.21
CA PRO A 556 16.73 40.00 -2.35
C PRO A 556 17.34 41.29 -2.93
N ALA A 557 16.48 42.19 -3.43
CA ALA A 557 16.89 43.52 -3.85
C ALA A 557 17.46 44.32 -2.67
N ALA A 558 18.78 44.55 -2.68
CA ALA A 558 19.44 45.54 -1.85
C ALA A 558 19.02 46.96 -2.27
N SER A 559 18.61 47.75 -1.28
CA SER A 559 18.63 49.23 -1.21
C SER A 559 18.71 50.02 -2.53
N PHE A 560 17.65 50.77 -2.87
CA PHE A 560 17.75 52.22 -3.08
C PHE A 560 16.35 52.85 -3.12
N GLY A 561 16.13 53.89 -2.33
CA GLY A 561 14.91 54.68 -2.36
C GLY A 561 14.92 55.70 -3.50
N ALA A 562 13.76 55.89 -4.14
CA ALA A 562 13.42 57.14 -4.82
C ALA A 562 11.90 57.20 -5.00
N ALA A 563 11.30 58.29 -4.53
CA ALA A 563 9.91 58.65 -4.78
C ALA A 563 9.73 59.08 -6.25
N ALA A 564 8.59 58.72 -6.84
CA ALA A 564 8.11 59.37 -8.07
C ALA A 564 6.58 59.51 -8.01
N THR A 565 6.16 60.77 -7.84
CA THR A 565 4.82 61.29 -8.08
C THR A 565 4.49 61.30 -9.57
N GLY A 566 3.25 60.98 -9.95
CA GLY A 566 2.76 61.19 -11.32
C GLY A 566 1.28 60.82 -11.46
N ALA A 567 0.42 61.82 -11.44
CA ALA A 567 -1.02 61.70 -11.68
C ALA A 567 -1.34 61.79 -13.19
N ALA A 568 -2.30 61.00 -13.67
CA ALA A 568 -3.26 61.40 -14.72
C ALA A 568 -4.33 60.32 -14.98
N GLY A 569 -5.60 60.74 -14.99
CA GLY A 569 -6.59 60.24 -15.97
C GLY A 569 -7.64 59.21 -15.51
N TYR A 570 -8.74 59.69 -14.94
CA TYR A 570 -10.00 58.96 -14.78
C TYR A 570 -10.67 58.65 -16.14
N GLN A 571 -11.16 57.42 -16.32
CA GLN A 571 -12.45 57.15 -16.97
C GLN A 571 -13.14 55.94 -16.31
N GLN A 572 -14.26 56.23 -15.62
CA GLN A 572 -15.12 55.25 -14.95
C GLN A 572 -16.05 54.58 -15.96
N GLN A 573 -16.02 53.25 -16.03
CA GLN A 573 -17.20 52.43 -16.33
C GLN A 573 -17.59 51.68 -15.06
N GLN A 574 -18.76 52.01 -14.52
CA GLN A 574 -19.33 51.36 -13.35
C GLN A 574 -19.82 49.95 -13.72
N GLN A 575 -19.01 48.94 -13.43
CA GLN A 575 -19.51 47.63 -13.01
C GLN A 575 -19.30 47.52 -11.51
N ARG A 576 -20.37 47.19 -10.77
CA ARG A 576 -20.34 46.88 -9.34
C ARG A 576 -19.42 45.67 -9.10
N GLN A 577 -18.12 45.92 -8.87
CA GLN A 577 -17.21 44.93 -8.32
C GLN A 577 -17.19 45.10 -6.80
N GLN A 578 -17.52 44.02 -6.09
CA GLN A 578 -17.27 43.93 -4.65
C GLN A 578 -15.76 44.09 -4.40
N PRO A 579 -15.33 44.69 -3.28
CA PRO A 579 -13.92 44.80 -2.96
C PRO A 579 -13.36 43.36 -2.77
N GLN A 580 -12.57 42.88 -3.74
CA GLN A 580 -11.84 41.61 -3.59
C GLN A 580 -10.93 41.71 -2.38
N THR A 581 -11.02 40.73 -1.49
CA THR A 581 -10.10 40.65 -0.35
C THR A 581 -8.71 40.27 -0.84
N SER A 582 -7.66 40.62 -0.10
CA SER A 582 -6.28 40.23 -0.44
C SER A 582 -6.10 38.72 -0.57
N TYR A 583 -6.93 37.95 0.13
CA TYR A 583 -7.04 36.50 0.00
C TYR A 583 -7.53 36.08 -1.40
N ASP A 584 -8.63 36.66 -1.89
CA ASP A 584 -9.24 36.28 -3.19
C ASP A 584 -8.28 36.54 -4.36
N ARG A 585 -7.49 37.62 -4.27
CA ARG A 585 -6.45 37.92 -5.27
C ARG A 585 -5.34 36.86 -5.25
N ALA A 586 -4.74 36.60 -4.09
CA ALA A 586 -3.66 35.62 -3.96
C ALA A 586 -4.12 34.19 -4.33
N PHE A 587 -5.37 33.85 -3.98
CA PHE A 587 -5.97 32.56 -4.33
C PHE A 587 -6.16 32.40 -5.84
N SER A 588 -6.63 33.46 -6.53
CA SER A 588 -6.82 33.44 -7.98
C SER A 588 -5.48 33.44 -8.74
N GLU A 589 -4.49 34.19 -8.26
CA GLU A 589 -3.13 34.20 -8.83
C GLU A 589 -2.49 32.82 -8.75
N ASN A 590 -2.57 32.15 -7.59
CA ASN A 590 -2.06 30.80 -7.42
C ASN A 590 -2.75 29.79 -8.35
N LEU A 591 -4.07 29.91 -8.55
CA LEU A 591 -4.82 29.06 -9.48
C LEU A 591 -4.39 29.27 -10.92
N GLY A 592 -4.17 30.52 -11.33
CA GLY A 592 -3.62 30.84 -12.65
C GLY A 592 -2.24 30.19 -12.86
N GLU A 593 -1.34 30.29 -11.88
CA GLU A 593 -0.02 29.66 -11.96
C GLU A 593 -0.08 28.13 -12.02
N MET A 594 -1.01 27.51 -11.28
CA MET A 594 -1.25 26.06 -11.34
C MET A 594 -1.75 25.64 -12.72
N GLU A 595 -2.68 26.40 -13.32
CA GLU A 595 -3.20 26.14 -14.66
C GLU A 595 -2.08 26.19 -15.71
N HIS A 596 -1.24 27.24 -15.67
CA HIS A 596 -0.11 27.37 -16.58
C HIS A 596 0.93 26.26 -16.38
N GLY A 597 1.22 25.90 -15.12
CA GLY A 597 2.14 24.80 -14.80
C GLY A 597 1.63 23.44 -15.30
N MET A 598 0.33 23.16 -15.15
CA MET A 598 -0.28 21.95 -15.68
C MET A 598 -0.24 21.91 -17.21
N GLY A 599 -0.43 23.06 -17.86
CA GLY A 599 -0.28 23.21 -19.31
C GLY A 599 1.12 22.85 -19.81
N ARG A 600 2.17 23.28 -19.09
CA ARG A 600 3.57 22.95 -19.42
C ARG A 600 3.89 21.47 -19.19
N LEU A 601 3.46 20.91 -18.05
CA LEU A 601 3.60 19.47 -17.77
C LEU A 601 2.94 18.61 -18.85
N LYS A 602 1.76 19.00 -19.32
CA LYS A 602 1.08 18.32 -20.43
C LYS A 602 1.92 18.35 -21.71
N GLN A 603 2.52 19.48 -22.05
CA GLN A 603 3.38 19.59 -23.24
C GLN A 603 4.64 18.72 -23.12
N LEU A 604 5.28 18.71 -21.94
CA LEU A 604 6.42 17.83 -21.66
C LEU A 604 6.02 16.35 -21.79
N ALA A 605 4.90 15.94 -21.18
CA ALA A 605 4.42 14.57 -21.26
C ALA A 605 4.13 14.12 -22.70
N MET A 606 3.51 14.99 -23.51
CA MET A 606 3.26 14.70 -24.93
C MET A 606 4.56 14.58 -25.74
N GLY A 607 5.54 15.45 -25.48
CA GLY A 607 6.85 15.38 -26.14
C GLY A 607 7.64 14.12 -25.74
N LEU A 608 7.63 13.76 -24.47
CA LEU A 608 8.24 12.54 -23.94
C LEU A 608 7.65 11.29 -24.59
N GLY A 609 6.31 11.21 -24.67
CA GLY A 609 5.61 10.11 -25.32
C GLY A 609 6.01 9.96 -26.79
N GLY A 610 6.06 11.07 -27.54
CA GLY A 610 6.48 11.05 -28.94
C GLY A 610 7.91 10.58 -29.16
N GLU A 611 8.85 10.95 -28.27
CA GLU A 611 10.24 10.51 -28.36
C GLU A 611 10.41 9.03 -27.97
N ILE A 612 9.64 8.55 -26.99
CA ILE A 612 9.60 7.13 -26.62
C ILE A 612 9.06 6.29 -27.79
N ASP A 613 7.97 6.71 -28.42
CA ASP A 613 7.40 5.99 -29.58
C ASP A 613 8.38 5.95 -30.75
N ARG A 614 9.15 7.03 -30.97
CA ARG A 614 10.22 7.09 -31.97
C ARG A 614 11.32 6.08 -31.67
N GLN A 615 11.81 6.03 -30.43
CA GLN A 615 12.87 5.11 -30.01
C GLN A 615 12.42 3.65 -30.01
N ASN A 616 11.18 3.36 -29.60
CA ASN A 616 10.59 2.02 -29.69
C ASN A 616 10.54 1.55 -31.15
N SER A 617 10.08 2.41 -32.06
CA SER A 617 10.05 2.10 -33.50
C SER A 617 11.45 1.88 -34.08
N GLN A 618 12.48 2.54 -33.54
CA GLN A 618 13.88 2.36 -33.95
C GLN A 618 14.44 1.03 -33.44
N LEU A 619 14.17 0.68 -32.18
CA LEU A 619 14.54 -0.60 -31.58
C LEU A 619 13.88 -1.80 -32.28
N GLU A 620 12.67 -1.66 -32.83
CA GLU A 620 12.02 -2.72 -33.61
C GLU A 620 12.68 -2.96 -34.99
N ARG A 621 13.42 -1.97 -35.52
CA ARG A 621 14.09 -2.04 -36.82
C ARG A 621 15.55 -2.49 -36.74
N MET A 622 16.21 -2.20 -35.62
CA MET A 622 17.56 -2.66 -35.28
C MET A 622 17.53 -4.14 -34.88
#